data_AF-A0A953ZEH8-F1
#
_entry.id   AF-A0A953ZEH8-F1
#
_cell.length_a   1.000
_cell.length_b   1.000
_cell.length_c   1.000
_cell.angle_alpha   90.00
_cell.angle_beta   90.00
_cell.angle_gamma   90.00
#
_symmetry.space_group_name_H-M   'P 1'
#
loop_
_entity.id
_entity.type
_entity.pdbx_description
1 polymer ?
#
loop_
_entity_poly.entity_id
_entity_poly.type
_entity_poly.pdbx_seq_one_letter_code
_entity_poly.pdbx_strand_id
1 'polypeptide(L)'
;MQQYFPYAAAVVTAVLVVLAGGRWFRRTAWRLGLIDGPKLRGVHAEPVAKSGGMAVVTALVASLLVQMMVARALDLPESYLTDTNHLYLLLPAFAIAGLGLMDDLRPLG
;
A
#
# COMPACT_ATOMS: atom_id res chain seq x y z
N MET A 1 16.12 -8.17 -21.51
CA MET A 1 16.12 -6.89 -20.76
C MET A 1 14.74 -6.27 -20.65
N GLN A 2 13.96 -6.18 -21.74
CA GLN A 2 12.64 -5.54 -21.72
C GLN A 2 11.64 -6.15 -20.72
N GLN A 3 11.73 -7.46 -20.47
CA GLN A 3 10.89 -8.18 -19.50
C GLN A 3 11.01 -7.66 -18.06
N TYR A 4 12.10 -6.96 -17.70
CA TYR A 4 12.28 -6.43 -16.35
C TYR A 4 11.72 -5.00 -16.17
N PHE A 5 11.43 -4.27 -17.26
CA PHE A 5 10.92 -2.90 -17.18
C PHE A 5 9.61 -2.77 -16.38
N PRO A 6 8.61 -3.66 -16.54
CA PRO A 6 7.39 -3.57 -15.75
C PRO A 6 7.65 -3.63 -14.23
N TYR A 7 8.57 -4.51 -13.81
CA TYR A 7 8.93 -4.65 -12.39
C TYR A 7 9.69 -3.43 -11.87
N ALA A 8 10.64 -2.91 -12.64
CA ALA A 8 11.35 -1.67 -12.29
C ALA A 8 10.39 -0.49 -12.18
N ALA A 9 9.44 -0.37 -13.13
CA ALA A 9 8.40 0.65 -13.09
C ALA A 9 7.50 0.51 -11.86
N ALA A 10 7.13 -0.72 -11.47
CA ALA A 10 6.41 -0.98 -10.22
C ALA A 10 7.19 -0.48 -9.00
N VAL A 11 8.47 -0.85 -8.86
CA VAL A 11 9.30 -0.43 -7.71
C VAL A 11 9.44 1.10 -7.65
N VAL A 12 9.71 1.75 -8.78
CA VAL A 12 9.79 3.21 -8.86
C VAL A 12 8.45 3.83 -8.49
N THR A 13 7.34 3.27 -8.97
CA THR A 13 5.98 3.72 -8.62
C THR A 13 5.73 3.62 -7.12
N ALA A 14 6.09 2.50 -6.48
CA ALA A 14 5.93 2.33 -5.04
C ALA A 14 6.67 3.44 -4.26
N VAL A 15 7.94 3.67 -4.62
CA VAL A 15 8.77 4.71 -3.99
C VAL A 15 8.15 6.09 -4.18
N LEU A 16 7.74 6.44 -5.40
CA LEU A 16 7.13 7.73 -5.70
C LEU A 16 5.81 7.92 -4.96
N VAL A 17 4.94 6.90 -4.91
CA VAL A 17 3.65 6.97 -4.21
C VAL A 17 3.86 7.19 -2.72
N VAL A 18 4.79 6.47 -2.08
CA VAL A 18 5.08 6.63 -0.66
C VAL A 18 5.67 8.02 -0.36
N LEU A 19 6.68 8.45 -1.12
CA LEU A 19 7.37 9.72 -0.89
C LEU A 19 6.48 10.93 -1.19
N ALA A 20 5.77 10.93 -2.32
CA ALA A 20 4.89 12.03 -2.71
C ALA A 20 3.57 12.02 -1.93
N GLY A 21 3.05 10.82 -1.63
CA GLY A 21 1.77 10.63 -0.97
C GLY A 21 1.79 10.93 0.53
N GLY A 22 2.95 11.09 1.18
CA GLY A 22 3.06 11.23 2.64
C GLY A 22 2.14 12.30 3.26
N ARG A 23 2.01 13.47 2.62
CA ARG A 23 1.06 14.52 3.10
C ARG A 23 -0.39 14.10 2.92
N TRP A 24 -0.71 13.43 1.83
CA TRP A 24 -2.05 12.94 1.52
C TRP A 24 -2.46 11.83 2.49
N PHE A 25 -1.63 10.80 2.67
CA PHE A 25 -1.89 9.71 3.61
C PHE A 25 -2.09 10.22 5.04
N ARG A 26 -1.25 11.16 5.48
CA ARG A 26 -1.43 11.81 6.78
C ARG A 26 -2.78 12.51 6.87
N ARG A 27 -3.13 13.38 5.91
CA ARG A 27 -4.43 14.07 5.91
C ARG A 27 -5.61 13.10 5.92
N THR A 28 -5.52 12.02 5.14
CA THR A 28 -6.57 11.00 5.08
C THR A 28 -6.69 10.25 6.40
N ALA A 29 -5.57 9.89 7.05
CA ALA A 29 -5.58 9.27 8.38
C ALA A 29 -6.27 10.16 9.41
N TRP A 30 -5.93 11.45 9.44
CA TRP A 30 -6.59 12.41 10.34
C TRP A 30 -8.09 12.53 10.08
N ARG A 31 -8.51 12.54 8.80
CA ARG A 31 -9.94 12.60 8.43
C ARG A 31 -10.71 11.34 8.80
N LEU A 32 -10.06 10.19 8.77
CA LEU A 32 -10.66 8.90 9.12
C LEU A 32 -10.59 8.60 10.63
N GLY A 33 -9.99 9.49 11.44
CA GLY A 33 -9.80 9.27 12.87
C GLY A 33 -8.71 8.24 13.21
N LEU A 34 -7.87 7.87 12.23
CA LEU A 34 -6.74 6.95 12.38
C LEU A 34 -5.56 7.66 13.07
N ILE A 35 -5.72 7.95 14.36
CA ILE A 35 -4.78 8.73 15.16
C ILE A 35 -4.34 7.88 16.34
N ASP A 36 -3.02 7.80 16.56
CA ASP A 36 -2.46 7.19 17.76
C ASP A 36 -2.13 8.28 18.77
N GLY A 37 -2.75 8.19 19.96
CA GLY A 37 -2.53 9.12 21.06
C GLY A 37 -1.30 8.76 21.90
N PRO A 38 -0.79 9.68 22.73
CA PRO A 38 0.32 9.42 23.63
C PRO A 38 -0.05 8.34 24.67
N LYS A 39 0.87 7.40 24.89
CA LYS A 39 0.69 6.22 25.77
C LYS A 39 1.92 6.04 26.66
N LEU A 40 1.77 5.36 27.79
CA LEU A 40 2.88 5.05 28.73
C LEU A 40 4.05 4.30 28.07
N ARG A 41 3.79 3.57 26.97
CA ARG A 41 4.79 2.86 26.16
C ARG A 41 5.06 3.53 24.80
N GLY A 42 4.54 4.73 24.56
CA GLY A 42 4.71 5.47 23.33
C GLY A 42 5.97 6.33 23.34
N VAL A 43 6.66 6.44 22.20
CA VAL A 43 7.83 7.30 22.02
C VAL A 43 7.42 8.76 21.72
N HIS A 44 6.16 8.98 21.36
CA HIS A 44 5.64 10.27 20.95
C HIS A 44 4.79 10.91 22.05
N ALA A 45 5.06 12.19 22.33
CA ALA A 45 4.29 12.99 23.28
C ALA A 45 3.04 13.63 22.65
N GLU A 46 2.98 13.69 21.33
CA GLU A 46 1.88 14.28 20.56
C GLU A 46 1.15 13.21 19.74
N PRO A 47 -0.15 13.41 19.40
CA PRO A 47 -0.88 12.46 18.57
C PRO A 47 -0.29 12.35 17.16
N VAL A 48 -0.09 11.12 16.68
CA VAL A 48 0.50 10.83 15.37
C VAL A 48 -0.50 10.08 14.49
N ALA A 49 -0.54 10.39 13.19
CA ALA A 49 -1.39 9.69 12.24
C ALA A 49 -0.91 8.25 11.98
N LYS A 50 -1.79 7.27 12.14
CA LYS A 50 -1.58 5.86 11.74
C LYS A 50 -1.72 5.69 10.22
N SER A 51 -0.78 6.26 9.48
CA SER A 51 -0.85 6.35 8.01
C SER A 51 -0.01 5.32 7.27
N GLY A 52 0.87 4.59 7.96
CA GLY A 52 1.84 3.67 7.36
C GLY A 52 1.19 2.54 6.54
N GLY A 53 0.23 1.82 7.13
CA GLY A 53 -0.45 0.72 6.45
C GLY A 53 -1.16 1.17 5.18
N MET A 54 -1.89 2.29 5.24
CA MET A 54 -2.55 2.88 4.06
C MET A 54 -1.55 3.24 2.95
N ALA A 55 -0.40 3.80 3.32
CA ALA A 55 0.64 4.14 2.35
C ALA A 55 1.17 2.91 1.63
N VAL A 56 1.44 1.83 2.37
CA VAL A 56 1.94 0.55 1.80
C VAL A 56 0.90 -0.09 0.88
N VAL A 57 -0.37 -0.20 1.33
CA VAL A 57 -1.44 -0.79 0.51
C VAL A 57 -1.66 0.00 -0.77
N THR A 58 -1.71 1.33 -0.67
CA THR A 58 -1.90 2.21 -1.85
C THR A 58 -0.72 2.08 -2.81
N ALA A 59 0.51 2.08 -2.30
CA ALA A 59 1.71 1.90 -3.12
C ALA A 59 1.74 0.54 -3.81
N LEU A 60 1.35 -0.55 -3.13
CA LEU A 60 1.25 -1.88 -3.70
C LEU A 60 0.25 -1.90 -4.86
N VAL A 61 -0.98 -1.42 -4.64
CA VAL A 61 -2.02 -1.38 -5.68
C VAL A 61 -1.57 -0.56 -6.88
N ALA A 62 -1.04 0.65 -6.65
CA ALA A 62 -0.54 1.51 -7.72
C ALA A 62 0.59 0.83 -8.52
N SER A 63 1.51 0.15 -7.83
CA SER A 63 2.63 -0.54 -8.47
C SER A 63 2.16 -1.70 -9.35
N LEU A 64 1.21 -2.52 -8.87
CA LEU A 64 0.62 -3.61 -9.64
C LEU A 64 -0.10 -3.11 -10.89
N LEU A 65 -0.84 -2.00 -10.78
CA LEU A 65 -1.50 -1.37 -11.92
C LEU A 65 -0.51 -0.83 -12.94
N VAL A 66 0.53 -0.11 -12.49
CA VAL A 66 1.56 0.43 -13.39
C VAL A 66 2.34 -0.70 -14.07
N GLN A 67 2.72 -1.75 -13.34
CA GLN A 67 3.37 -2.91 -13.92
C GLN A 67 2.51 -3.53 -15.03
N MET A 68 1.21 -3.73 -14.78
CA MET A 68 0.28 -4.25 -15.79
C MET A 68 0.18 -3.32 -17.00
N MET A 69 0.08 -2.01 -16.80
CA MET A 69 0.03 -1.03 -17.89
C MET A 69 1.30 -1.04 -18.73
N VAL A 70 2.48 -1.09 -18.10
CA VAL A 70 3.78 -1.13 -18.79
C VAL A 70 3.96 -2.45 -19.53
N ALA A 71 3.57 -3.59 -18.93
CA ALA A 71 3.61 -4.89 -19.59
C ALA A 71 2.73 -4.89 -20.85
N ARG A 72 1.50 -4.37 -20.77
CA ARG A 72 0.60 -4.24 -21.92
C ARG A 72 1.14 -3.28 -22.99
N ALA A 73 1.71 -2.15 -22.59
CA ALA A 73 2.27 -1.18 -23.53
C ALA A 73 3.48 -1.73 -24.32
N LEU A 74 4.20 -2.70 -23.74
CA LEU A 74 5.33 -3.39 -24.37
C LEU A 74 4.95 -4.72 -25.03
N ASP A 75 3.65 -5.02 -25.13
CA ASP A 75 3.10 -6.28 -25.68
C ASP A 75 3.71 -7.54 -25.03
N LEU A 76 3.96 -7.47 -23.71
CA LEU A 76 4.49 -8.58 -22.93
C LEU A 76 3.34 -9.47 -22.42
N PRO A 77 3.44 -10.80 -22.57
CA PRO A 77 2.34 -11.73 -22.28
C PRO A 77 2.06 -11.91 -20.77
N GLU A 78 3.05 -11.67 -19.91
CA GLU A 78 2.99 -11.99 -18.48
C GLU A 78 2.98 -10.71 -17.64
N SER A 79 1.84 -10.39 -17.04
CA SER A 79 1.74 -9.37 -15.99
C SER A 79 1.27 -10.01 -14.69
N TYR A 80 1.69 -9.48 -13.54
CA TYR A 80 1.43 -10.12 -12.23
C TYR A 80 -0.06 -10.34 -11.97
N LEU A 81 -0.93 -9.42 -12.39
CA LEU A 81 -2.38 -9.52 -12.21
C LEU A 81 -3.07 -10.49 -13.17
N THR A 82 -2.38 -10.98 -14.21
CA THR A 82 -2.96 -11.89 -15.22
C THR A 82 -2.85 -13.35 -14.79
N ASP A 83 -1.86 -13.69 -13.95
CA ASP A 83 -1.71 -15.03 -13.40
C ASP A 83 -2.57 -15.19 -12.13
N THR A 84 -3.60 -16.04 -12.25
CA THR A 84 -4.52 -16.40 -11.16
C THR A 84 -3.80 -16.98 -9.94
N ASN A 85 -2.62 -17.58 -10.10
CA ASN A 85 -1.85 -18.10 -8.98
C ASN A 85 -1.42 -16.99 -8.00
N HIS A 86 -1.26 -15.75 -8.46
CA HIS A 86 -0.94 -14.64 -7.57
C HIS A 86 -2.11 -14.25 -6.66
N LEU A 87 -3.34 -14.69 -6.93
CA LEU A 87 -4.46 -14.51 -6.02
C LEU A 87 -4.19 -15.19 -4.67
N TYR A 88 -3.49 -16.33 -4.66
CA TYR A 88 -3.12 -17.01 -3.42
C TYR A 88 -2.25 -16.14 -2.49
N LEU A 89 -1.52 -15.16 -3.03
CA LEU A 89 -0.74 -14.21 -2.24
C LEU A 89 -1.54 -12.92 -1.95
N LEU A 90 -2.21 -12.36 -2.95
CA LEU A 90 -2.89 -11.08 -2.83
C LEU A 90 -4.10 -11.15 -1.88
N LEU A 91 -4.89 -12.20 -1.97
CA LEU A 91 -6.12 -12.34 -1.20
C LEU A 91 -5.85 -12.35 0.32
N PRO A 92 -4.94 -13.17 0.87
CA PRO A 92 -4.58 -13.09 2.29
C PRO A 92 -3.88 -11.78 2.64
N ALA A 93 -3.04 -11.21 1.77
CA ALA A 93 -2.39 -9.92 2.04
C ALA A 93 -3.42 -8.78 2.23
N PHE A 94 -4.43 -8.69 1.36
CA PHE A 94 -5.50 -7.72 1.50
C PHE A 94 -6.44 -8.04 2.66
N ALA A 95 -6.67 -9.31 2.98
CA ALA A 95 -7.44 -9.69 4.17
C ALA A 95 -6.75 -9.22 5.46
N ILE A 96 -5.44 -9.44 5.59
CA ILE A 96 -4.64 -8.98 6.74
C ILE A 96 -4.63 -7.46 6.80
N ALA A 97 -4.42 -6.78 5.67
CA ALA A 97 -4.46 -5.32 5.62
C ALA A 97 -5.84 -4.76 6.02
N GLY A 98 -6.92 -5.40 5.57
CA GLY A 98 -8.29 -5.05 5.93
C GLY A 98 -8.57 -5.24 7.42
N LEU A 99 -8.16 -6.39 7.99
CA LEU A 99 -8.29 -6.67 9.42
C LEU A 99 -7.49 -5.66 10.26
N GLY A 100 -6.25 -5.35 9.87
CA GLY A 100 -5.44 -4.34 10.56
C GLY A 100 -6.07 -2.95 10.50
N LEU A 101 -6.65 -2.56 9.35
CA LEU A 101 -7.38 -1.31 9.23
C LEU A 101 -8.64 -1.28 10.09
N MET A 102 -9.36 -2.40 10.17
CA MET A 102 -10.54 -2.53 11.04
C MET A 102 -10.17 -2.38 12.51
N ASP A 103 -9.10 -3.04 12.95
CA ASP A 103 -8.57 -2.93 14.32
C ASP A 103 -8.11 -1.49 14.64
N ASP A 104 -7.48 -0.82 13.68
CA ASP A 104 -7.07 0.58 13.84
C ASP A 104 -8.26 1.55 13.98
N LEU A 105 -9.39 1.27 13.33
CA LEU A 105 -10.62 2.08 13.41
C LEU A 105 -11.48 1.73 14.63
N ARG A 106 -11.54 0.45 14.97
CA ARG A 106 -12.32 -0.11 16.07
C ARG A 106 -11.44 -1.16 16.73
N PRO A 107 -10.82 -0.86 17.88
CA PRO A 107 -10.02 -1.84 18.58
C PRO A 107 -10.84 -3.11 18.79
N LEU A 108 -10.39 -4.21 18.20
CA LEU A 108 -11.09 -5.50 18.28
C LEU A 108 -10.68 -6.27 19.55
N GLY A 109 -9.78 -5.71 20.37
CA GLY A 109 -9.36 -6.19 21.69
C GLY A 109 -8.60 -5.15 22.50
#